data_AF-A0AAN3U9A4-F1
#
_entry.id   AF-A0AAN3U9A4-F1
#
_cell.length_a   1.000
_cell.length_b   1.000
_cell.length_c   1.000
_cell.angle_alpha   90.00
_cell.angle_beta   90.00
_cell.angle_gamma   90.00
#
_symmetry.space_group_name_H-M   'P 1'
#
loop_
_entity.id
_entity.type
_entity.pdbx_description
1 polymer ?
#
loop_
_entity_poly.entity_id
_entity_poly.type
_entity_poly.pdbx_seq_one_letter_code
_entity_poly.pdbx_strand_id
1 'polypeptide(L)'
;MFIKDYFNIYEKFSKSSNLLRKFSIISQKQAICKYLKLNKNFVINNINYCFFESEENYLISVFTNDNLNYIHINSRKTKEYPRSFENQENFEVFLSIFATISVLLNLNYQINNLNDSRLLLKQKEKIEDIAYCIYYDEKFNLNLSNYINDKLSYIKNIYYFGEDFLFCLFKNFYLKNILKEDLFKILNIDEEDFKKLYSHFKLKIKKNISDENALNRLKGEL
;
A
#
# COMPACT_ATOMS: atom_id res chain seq x y z
N MET A 1 6.24 13.79 4.32
CA MET A 1 5.10 14.67 3.98
C MET A 1 4.49 14.15 2.69
N PHE A 2 3.24 13.70 2.75
CA PHE A 2 2.54 13.18 1.57
C PHE A 2 2.05 14.33 0.70
N ILE A 3 1.78 14.06 -0.58
CA ILE A 3 1.28 15.09 -1.50
C ILE A 3 -0.07 15.70 -1.05
N LYS A 4 -0.86 14.98 -0.24
CA LYS A 4 -2.07 15.51 0.41
C LYS A 4 -1.78 16.74 1.27
N ASP A 5 -0.67 16.71 2.03
CA ASP A 5 -0.30 17.79 2.93
C ASP A 5 0.03 19.05 2.11
N TYR A 6 0.68 18.86 0.96
CA TYR A 6 0.96 19.94 0.01
C TYR A 6 -0.33 20.56 -0.56
N PHE A 7 -1.29 19.74 -0.99
CA PHE A 7 -2.58 20.25 -1.48
C PHE A 7 -3.40 20.94 -0.39
N ASN A 8 -3.39 20.41 0.84
CA ASN A 8 -4.08 21.01 1.99
C ASN A 8 -3.47 22.36 2.38
N ILE A 9 -2.13 22.46 2.41
CA ILE A 9 -1.41 23.73 2.62
C ILE A 9 -1.78 24.71 1.51
N TYR A 10 -1.71 24.28 0.25
CA TYR A 10 -2.05 25.12 -0.89
C TYR A 10 -3.48 25.65 -0.81
N GLU A 11 -4.46 24.79 -0.51
CA GLU A 11 -5.86 25.18 -0.44
C GLU A 11 -6.08 26.22 0.66
N LYS A 12 -5.49 26.01 1.85
CA LYS A 12 -5.52 26.98 2.96
C LYS A 12 -4.96 28.34 2.52
N PHE A 13 -3.78 28.35 1.88
CA PHE A 13 -3.16 29.58 1.37
C PHE A 13 -3.97 30.26 0.25
N SER A 14 -4.57 29.48 -0.65
CA SER A 14 -5.38 29.99 -1.76
C SER A 14 -6.69 30.65 -1.30
N LYS A 15 -7.24 30.20 -0.15
CA LYS A 15 -8.42 30.82 0.47
C LYS A 15 -8.08 32.11 1.21
N SER A 16 -6.86 32.23 1.75
CA SER A 16 -6.40 33.44 2.44
C SER A 16 -5.78 34.50 1.53
N SER A 17 -5.40 34.15 0.30
CA SER A 17 -4.69 35.02 -0.63
C SER A 17 -5.38 35.04 -2.00
N ASN A 18 -5.93 36.19 -2.39
CA ASN A 18 -6.54 36.41 -3.71
C ASN A 18 -5.50 36.37 -4.87
N LEU A 19 -4.21 36.23 -4.57
CA LEU A 19 -3.13 36.21 -5.57
C LEU A 19 -2.83 34.81 -6.11
N LEU A 20 -3.31 33.74 -5.46
CA LEU A 20 -3.03 32.36 -5.84
C LEU A 20 -4.12 31.81 -6.76
N ARG A 21 -3.76 31.53 -8.03
CA ARG A 21 -4.65 30.86 -9.00
C ARG A 21 -5.04 29.46 -8.52
N LYS A 22 -6.33 29.13 -8.47
CA LYS A 22 -6.80 27.76 -8.15
C LYS A 22 -6.00 26.70 -8.91
N PHE A 23 -5.55 25.67 -8.19
CA PHE A 23 -4.88 24.50 -8.79
C PHE A 23 -5.83 23.84 -9.79
N SER A 24 -5.49 23.87 -11.08
CA SER A 24 -6.29 23.21 -12.10
C SER A 24 -6.20 21.68 -11.96
N ILE A 25 -7.19 20.95 -12.48
CA ILE A 25 -7.19 19.48 -12.50
C ILE A 25 -5.92 18.96 -13.21
N ILE A 26 -5.51 19.62 -14.29
CA ILE A 26 -4.30 19.29 -15.07
C ILE A 26 -3.05 19.47 -14.20
N SER A 27 -2.95 20.58 -13.47
CA SER A 27 -1.83 20.86 -12.58
C SER A 27 -1.74 19.85 -11.43
N GLN A 28 -2.89 19.43 -10.88
CA GLN A 28 -2.95 18.39 -9.84
C GLN A 28 -2.47 17.05 -10.39
N LYS A 29 -2.94 16.64 -11.57
CA LYS A 29 -2.49 15.43 -12.28
C LYS A 29 -0.98 15.43 -12.47
N GLN A 30 -0.42 16.50 -13.05
CA GLN A 30 1.01 16.62 -13.27
C GLN A 30 1.82 16.57 -11.97
N ALA A 31 1.33 17.22 -10.91
CA ALA A 31 1.98 17.20 -9.60
C ALA A 31 1.99 15.80 -8.98
N ILE A 32 0.87 15.07 -9.01
CA ILE A 32 0.78 13.68 -8.53
C ILE A 32 1.72 12.78 -9.33
N CYS A 33 1.68 12.88 -10.67
CA CYS A 33 2.55 12.06 -11.51
C CYS A 33 4.03 12.35 -11.25
N LYS A 34 4.41 13.63 -11.14
CA LYS A 34 5.79 14.03 -10.85
C LYS A 34 6.23 13.56 -9.46
N TYR A 35 5.38 13.71 -8.45
CA TYR A 35 5.67 13.27 -7.09
C TYR A 35 5.87 11.75 -7.02
N LEU A 36 4.95 10.97 -7.60
CA LEU A 36 5.08 9.51 -7.66
C LEU A 36 6.40 9.12 -8.31
N LYS A 37 6.72 9.64 -9.50
CA LYS A 37 7.96 9.32 -10.20
C LYS A 37 9.22 9.62 -9.39
N LEU A 38 9.26 10.76 -8.70
CA LEU A 38 10.42 11.17 -7.89
C LEU A 38 10.53 10.41 -6.56
N ASN A 39 9.41 9.98 -5.99
CA ASN A 39 9.34 9.40 -4.65
C ASN A 39 8.87 7.95 -4.65
N LYS A 40 8.98 7.24 -5.78
CA LYS A 40 8.43 5.89 -6.00
C LYS A 40 8.71 4.95 -4.84
N ASN A 41 9.98 4.77 -4.48
CA ASN A 41 10.39 3.84 -3.41
C ASN A 41 9.85 4.27 -2.05
N PHE A 42 9.84 5.58 -1.76
CA PHE A 42 9.26 6.09 -0.52
C PHE A 42 7.76 5.78 -0.44
N VAL A 43 7.01 6.04 -1.51
CA VAL A 43 5.56 5.80 -1.53
C VAL A 43 5.25 4.31 -1.38
N ILE A 44 5.94 3.45 -2.14
CA ILE A 44 5.73 2.00 -2.10
C ILE A 44 6.01 1.46 -0.70
N ASN A 45 7.12 1.87 -0.08
CA ASN A 45 7.52 1.37 1.24
C ASN A 45 6.63 1.87 2.40
N ASN A 46 5.74 2.84 2.16
CA ASN A 46 4.80 3.36 3.17
C ASN A 46 3.36 2.87 2.95
N ILE A 47 3.17 1.90 2.06
CA ILE A 47 1.86 1.31 1.76
C ILE A 47 1.98 -0.21 1.86
N ASN A 48 1.12 -0.81 2.68
CA ASN A 48 1.00 -2.26 2.74
C ASN A 48 0.11 -2.73 1.59
N TYR A 49 0.74 -3.26 0.54
CA TYR A 49 0.02 -3.94 -0.52
C TYR A 49 -0.22 -5.39 -0.14
N CYS A 50 -1.38 -5.89 -0.52
CA CYS A 50 -1.86 -7.20 -0.18
C CYS A 50 -2.65 -7.76 -1.36
N PHE A 51 -2.40 -9.01 -1.74
CA PHE A 51 -3.01 -9.65 -2.91
C PHE A 51 -3.34 -11.09 -2.56
N PHE A 52 -4.59 -11.37 -2.21
CA PHE A 52 -5.04 -12.73 -1.93
C PHE A 52 -6.50 -12.89 -2.27
N GLU A 53 -6.92 -14.14 -2.40
CA GLU A 53 -8.31 -14.50 -2.69
C GLU A 53 -9.18 -14.35 -1.44
N SER A 54 -10.14 -13.43 -1.50
CA SER A 54 -11.16 -13.27 -0.47
C SER A 54 -12.52 -13.71 -1.02
N GLU A 55 -13.31 -14.39 -0.19
CA GLU A 55 -14.70 -14.74 -0.48
C GLU A 55 -15.61 -13.52 -0.54
N GLU A 56 -15.21 -12.43 0.13
CA GLU A 56 -15.92 -11.16 0.05
C GLU A 56 -15.94 -10.61 -1.37
N ASN A 57 -17.04 -9.91 -1.69
CA ASN A 57 -17.34 -9.50 -3.06
C ASN A 57 -16.69 -8.16 -3.46
N TYR A 58 -15.44 -7.87 -3.09
CA TYR A 58 -14.74 -6.67 -3.55
C TYR A 58 -13.62 -6.99 -4.54
N LEU A 59 -13.32 -6.05 -5.43
CA LEU A 59 -12.15 -6.04 -6.29
C LEU A 59 -10.95 -5.42 -5.57
N ILE A 60 -11.17 -4.26 -4.95
CA ILE A 60 -10.11 -3.51 -4.28
C ILE A 60 -10.64 -2.82 -3.03
N SER A 61 -9.85 -2.86 -1.97
CA SER A 61 -10.07 -2.19 -0.70
C SER A 61 -8.88 -1.29 -0.42
N VAL A 62 -9.15 -0.03 -0.13
CA VAL A 62 -8.15 0.99 0.19
C VAL A 62 -8.48 1.56 1.55
N PHE A 63 -7.53 1.44 2.47
CA PHE A 63 -7.58 2.06 3.78
C PHE A 63 -6.35 2.95 3.97
N THR A 64 -6.56 4.18 4.41
CA THR A 64 -5.52 5.17 4.65
C THR A 64 -5.89 6.04 5.85
N ASN A 65 -4.95 6.11 6.79
CA ASN A 65 -4.95 7.07 7.89
C ASN A 65 -3.53 7.65 8.05
N ASP A 66 -3.31 8.49 9.07
CA ASP A 66 -2.03 9.16 9.26
C ASP A 66 -0.84 8.24 9.59
N ASN A 67 -1.10 7.04 10.10
CA ASN A 67 -0.09 6.07 10.55
C ASN A 67 -0.08 4.76 9.74
N LEU A 68 -1.13 4.46 8.97
CA LEU A 68 -1.33 3.17 8.30
C LEU A 68 -1.99 3.37 6.93
N ASN A 69 -1.34 2.81 5.91
CA ASN A 69 -1.90 2.70 4.57
C ASN A 69 -1.91 1.23 4.16
N TYR A 70 -3.06 0.78 3.67
CA TYR A 70 -3.30 -0.60 3.29
C TYR A 70 -4.12 -0.65 2.00
N ILE A 71 -3.65 -1.47 1.07
CA ILE A 71 -4.33 -1.75 -0.19
C ILE A 71 -4.46 -3.26 -0.28
N HIS A 72 -5.69 -3.73 -0.42
CA HIS A 72 -5.95 -5.13 -0.76
C HIS A 72 -6.62 -5.24 -2.11
N ILE A 73 -5.99 -6.01 -3.00
CA ILE A 73 -6.53 -6.40 -4.28
C ILE A 73 -6.97 -7.87 -4.19
N ASN A 74 -8.23 -8.14 -4.46
CA ASN A 74 -8.76 -9.50 -4.40
C ASN A 74 -8.38 -10.28 -5.66
N SER A 75 -7.34 -11.10 -5.58
CA SER A 75 -6.81 -11.88 -6.71
C SER A 75 -7.83 -12.83 -7.34
N ARG A 76 -8.91 -13.18 -6.62
CA ARG A 76 -10.02 -13.96 -7.20
C ARG A 76 -10.76 -13.17 -8.27
N LYS A 77 -10.96 -11.86 -8.04
CA LYS A 77 -11.67 -10.96 -8.96
C LYS A 77 -10.81 -10.49 -10.13
N THR A 78 -9.49 -10.53 -10.01
CA THR A 78 -8.57 -10.10 -11.08
C THR A 78 -8.40 -11.15 -12.18
N LYS A 79 -8.81 -12.41 -11.94
CA LYS A 79 -8.89 -13.46 -12.97
C LYS A 79 -9.82 -13.10 -14.13
N GLU A 80 -10.86 -12.29 -13.85
CA GLU A 80 -11.79 -11.76 -14.85
C GLU A 80 -11.34 -10.39 -15.37
N TYR A 81 -10.03 -10.22 -15.64
CA TYR A 81 -9.46 -8.93 -16.02
C TYR A 81 -10.08 -8.37 -17.33
N PRO A 82 -10.23 -7.05 -17.45
CA PRO A 82 -10.73 -6.43 -18.68
C PRO A 82 -9.83 -6.71 -19.88
N ARG A 83 -10.42 -6.86 -21.08
CA ARG A 83 -9.70 -7.10 -22.35
C ARG A 83 -8.66 -6.04 -22.71
N SER A 84 -8.72 -4.86 -22.09
CA SER A 84 -7.72 -3.80 -22.24
C SER A 84 -6.36 -4.14 -21.60
N PHE A 85 -6.31 -5.18 -20.75
CA PHE A 85 -5.10 -5.69 -20.14
C PHE A 85 -4.72 -7.03 -20.79
N GLU A 86 -3.43 -7.24 -21.03
CA GLU A 86 -2.94 -8.45 -21.71
C GLU A 86 -3.10 -9.70 -20.83
N ASN A 87 -2.92 -9.56 -19.52
CA ASN A 87 -2.97 -10.63 -18.54
C ASN A 87 -3.40 -10.10 -17.15
N GLN A 88 -3.63 -11.02 -16.21
CA GLN A 88 -4.01 -10.70 -14.83
C GLN A 88 -2.97 -9.81 -14.12
N GLU A 89 -1.68 -10.08 -14.32
CA GLU A 89 -0.59 -9.33 -13.67
C GLU A 89 -0.61 -7.86 -14.07
N ASN A 90 -0.78 -7.57 -15.36
CA ASN A 90 -0.94 -6.22 -15.89
C ASN A 90 -2.14 -5.49 -15.27
N PHE A 91 -3.25 -6.22 -15.05
CA PHE A 91 -4.40 -5.65 -14.38
C PHE A 91 -4.14 -5.36 -12.90
N GLU A 92 -3.47 -6.26 -12.18
CA GLU A 92 -3.06 -6.08 -10.80
C GLU A 92 -2.09 -4.90 -10.61
N VAL A 93 -1.16 -4.71 -11.54
CA VAL A 93 -0.27 -3.53 -11.56
C VAL A 93 -1.07 -2.24 -11.72
N PHE A 94 -2.03 -2.22 -12.65
CA PHE A 94 -2.92 -1.06 -12.81
C PHE A 94 -3.72 -0.76 -11.54
N LEU A 95 -4.32 -1.79 -10.94
CA LEU A 95 -5.08 -1.65 -9.68
C LEU A 95 -4.20 -1.14 -8.53
N SER A 96 -2.94 -1.58 -8.48
CA SER A 96 -1.98 -1.12 -7.47
C SER A 96 -1.70 0.37 -7.63
N ILE A 97 -1.46 0.84 -8.86
CA ILE A 97 -1.26 2.26 -9.16
C ILE A 97 -2.52 3.06 -8.80
N PHE A 98 -3.69 2.58 -9.20
CA PHE A 98 -4.98 3.19 -8.92
C PHE A 98 -5.21 3.40 -7.41
N ALA A 99 -4.98 2.37 -6.61
CA ALA A 99 -5.11 2.46 -5.17
C ALA A 99 -3.98 3.26 -4.51
N THR A 100 -2.77 3.25 -5.05
CA THR A 100 -1.67 4.12 -4.59
C THR A 100 -2.07 5.59 -4.68
N ILE A 101 -2.64 5.99 -5.82
CA ILE A 101 -3.14 7.36 -6.01
C ILE A 101 -4.24 7.66 -5.00
N SER A 102 -5.10 6.69 -4.72
CA SER A 102 -6.18 6.83 -3.73
C SER A 102 -5.65 7.06 -2.32
N VAL A 103 -4.60 6.33 -1.91
CA VAL A 103 -3.87 6.58 -0.65
C VAL A 103 -3.27 7.99 -0.63
N LEU A 104 -2.62 8.41 -1.72
CA LEU A 104 -2.06 9.76 -1.82
C LEU A 104 -3.11 10.89 -1.74
N LEU A 105 -4.36 10.57 -2.08
CA LEU A 105 -5.51 11.46 -1.98
C LEU A 105 -6.31 11.26 -0.67
N ASN A 106 -5.84 10.42 0.25
CA ASN A 106 -6.46 10.12 1.53
C ASN A 106 -7.90 9.59 1.40
N LEU A 107 -8.12 8.70 0.42
CA LEU A 107 -9.42 8.10 0.14
C LEU A 107 -9.51 6.69 0.74
N ASN A 108 -10.61 6.45 1.44
CA ASN A 108 -10.95 5.15 2.01
C ASN A 108 -12.16 4.59 1.27
N TYR A 109 -12.06 3.38 0.73
CA TYR A 109 -13.18 2.71 0.05
C TYR A 109 -12.95 1.21 -0.12
N GLN A 110 -14.04 0.50 -0.37
CA GLN A 110 -14.03 -0.88 -0.85
C GLN A 110 -15.01 -0.95 -2.03
N ILE A 111 -14.52 -1.33 -3.22
CA ILE A 111 -15.31 -1.34 -4.46
C ILE A 111 -15.30 -2.73 -5.10
N ASN A 112 -16.40 -3.11 -5.75
CA ASN A 112 -16.59 -4.44 -6.34
C ASN A 112 -16.06 -4.52 -7.77
N ASN A 113 -15.94 -3.37 -8.43
CA ASN A 113 -15.37 -3.19 -9.76
C ASN A 113 -14.98 -1.72 -9.92
N LEU A 114 -14.31 -1.36 -11.02
CA LEU A 114 -13.93 0.02 -11.26
C LEU A 114 -15.14 0.95 -11.45
N ASN A 115 -16.29 0.46 -11.90
CA ASN A 115 -17.51 1.27 -12.10
C ASN A 115 -18.41 1.39 -10.85
N ASP A 116 -17.90 1.05 -9.67
CA ASP A 116 -18.68 1.05 -8.45
C ASP A 116 -19.04 2.48 -7.97
N SER A 117 -20.33 2.70 -7.72
CA SER A 117 -20.86 4.00 -7.29
C SER A 117 -20.37 4.49 -5.92
N ARG A 118 -19.77 3.61 -5.10
CA ARG A 118 -19.21 3.97 -3.79
C ARG A 118 -18.00 4.90 -3.88
N LEU A 119 -17.33 4.93 -5.02
CA LEU A 119 -16.35 5.95 -5.34
C LEU A 119 -17.02 6.99 -6.24
N LEU A 120 -17.08 8.25 -5.78
CA LEU A 120 -17.74 9.31 -6.54
C LEU A 120 -17.18 9.38 -7.96
N LEU A 121 -18.06 9.41 -8.97
CA LEU A 121 -17.69 9.31 -10.39
C LEU A 121 -16.54 10.26 -10.78
N LYS A 122 -16.62 11.54 -10.37
CA LYS A 122 -15.57 12.54 -10.65
C LYS A 122 -14.22 12.22 -9.99
N GLN A 123 -14.24 11.61 -8.81
CA GLN A 123 -13.01 11.17 -8.15
C GLN A 123 -12.43 9.96 -8.86
N LYS A 124 -13.29 9.00 -9.23
CA LYS A 124 -12.90 7.82 -9.99
C LYS A 124 -12.22 8.19 -11.31
N GLU A 125 -12.89 8.97 -12.17
CA GLU A 125 -12.36 9.37 -13.48
C GLU A 125 -11.00 10.06 -13.35
N LYS A 126 -10.84 10.90 -12.32
CA LYS A 126 -9.56 11.56 -12.03
C LYS A 126 -8.48 10.56 -11.64
N ILE A 127 -8.79 9.57 -10.80
CA ILE A 127 -7.83 8.55 -10.36
C ILE A 127 -7.47 7.64 -11.54
N GLU A 128 -8.45 7.18 -12.32
CA GLU A 128 -8.24 6.37 -13.53
C GLU A 128 -7.33 7.08 -14.53
N ASP A 129 -7.58 8.36 -14.82
CA ASP A 129 -6.76 9.14 -15.75
C ASP A 129 -5.30 9.27 -15.28
N ILE A 130 -5.07 9.52 -13.98
CA ILE A 130 -3.71 9.56 -13.41
C ILE A 130 -3.08 8.15 -13.45
N ALA A 131 -3.86 7.11 -13.13
CA ALA A 131 -3.39 5.74 -13.10
C ALA A 131 -2.93 5.27 -14.48
N TYR A 132 -3.69 5.54 -15.53
CA TYR A 132 -3.28 5.26 -16.90
C TYR A 132 -2.01 6.02 -17.32
N CYS A 133 -1.90 7.30 -16.95
CA CYS A 133 -0.69 8.08 -17.25
C CYS A 133 0.58 7.54 -16.59
N ILE A 134 0.42 6.85 -15.45
CA ILE A 134 1.50 6.24 -14.71
C ILE A 134 1.76 4.81 -15.21
N TYR A 135 0.71 4.04 -15.46
CA TYR A 135 0.75 2.67 -15.95
C TYR A 135 1.48 2.55 -17.29
N TYR A 136 1.22 3.48 -18.21
CA TYR A 136 1.91 3.53 -19.51
C TYR A 136 3.28 4.22 -19.45
N ASP A 137 3.74 4.69 -18.29
CA ASP A 137 5.11 5.17 -18.14
C ASP A 137 6.04 4.01 -17.79
N GLU A 138 6.83 3.56 -18.77
CA GLU A 138 7.81 2.47 -18.60
C GLU A 138 8.76 2.67 -17.40
N LYS A 139 9.06 3.93 -17.02
CA LYS A 139 9.93 4.25 -15.86
C LYS A 139 9.21 4.01 -14.52
N PHE A 140 7.89 4.05 -14.52
CA PHE A 140 7.05 3.76 -13.36
C PHE A 140 6.44 2.36 -13.42
N ASN A 141 7.12 1.39 -14.04
CA ASN A 141 6.65 0.02 -13.90
C ASN A 141 6.77 -0.41 -12.43
N LEU A 142 5.63 -0.60 -11.76
CA LEU A 142 5.54 -1.17 -10.42
C LEU A 142 5.81 -2.66 -10.59
N ASN A 143 7.09 -3.00 -10.80
CA ASN A 143 7.55 -4.35 -11.06
C ASN A 143 7.50 -5.14 -9.74
N LEU A 144 6.29 -5.40 -9.25
CA LEU A 144 6.02 -6.19 -8.06
C LEU A 144 6.41 -7.65 -8.30
N SER A 145 6.48 -8.11 -9.56
CA SER A 145 7.01 -9.43 -9.94
C SER A 145 8.50 -9.61 -9.72
N ASN A 146 9.31 -8.55 -9.60
CA ASN A 146 10.70 -8.69 -9.13
C ASN A 146 10.80 -9.25 -7.69
N TYR A 147 9.72 -9.22 -6.92
CA TYR A 147 9.62 -9.84 -5.58
C TYR A 147 9.08 -11.27 -5.62
N ILE A 148 8.50 -11.69 -6.75
CA ILE A 148 7.91 -13.02 -6.99
C ILE A 148 8.92 -13.86 -7.77
N ASN A 149 10.14 -14.02 -7.23
CA ASN A 149 11.03 -15.06 -7.73
C ASN A 149 10.59 -16.38 -7.06
N ASP A 150 10.19 -17.39 -7.84
CA ASP A 150 9.72 -18.69 -7.32
C ASP A 150 10.71 -19.38 -6.38
N LYS A 151 12.00 -19.00 -6.45
CA LYS A 151 13.05 -19.49 -5.56
C LYS A 151 12.98 -18.95 -4.13
N LEU A 152 12.14 -17.95 -3.84
CA LEU A 152 12.02 -17.29 -2.52
C LEU A 152 10.55 -17.18 -2.10
N SER A 153 9.87 -18.32 -1.98
CA SER A 153 8.48 -18.47 -1.50
C SER A 153 8.13 -17.59 -0.30
N TYR A 154 9.03 -17.46 0.67
CA TYR A 154 8.83 -16.59 1.84
C TYR A 154 8.66 -15.09 1.52
N ILE A 155 9.21 -14.59 0.41
CA ILE A 155 9.02 -13.18 -0.02
C ILE A 155 7.61 -12.99 -0.56
N LYS A 156 7.00 -14.03 -1.16
CA LYS A 156 5.59 -14.01 -1.54
C LYS A 156 4.70 -13.76 -0.32
N ASN A 157 5.06 -14.28 0.85
CA ASN A 157 4.31 -14.03 2.08
C ASN A 157 4.41 -12.57 2.55
N ILE A 158 5.55 -11.89 2.33
CA ILE A 158 5.65 -10.43 2.59
C ILE A 158 4.64 -9.65 1.75
N TYR A 159 4.45 -10.09 0.52
CA TYR A 159 3.47 -9.53 -0.40
C TYR A 159 2.02 -9.94 -0.06
N TYR A 160 1.80 -11.18 0.34
CA TYR A 160 0.47 -11.68 0.73
C TYR A 160 -0.06 -10.99 1.97
N PHE A 161 0.80 -10.73 2.95
CA PHE A 161 0.38 -10.26 4.26
C PHE A 161 0.70 -8.79 4.53
N GLY A 162 1.64 -8.19 3.79
CA GLY A 162 2.17 -6.86 4.06
C GLY A 162 3.26 -6.88 5.12
N GLU A 163 4.27 -6.02 4.95
CA GLU A 163 5.44 -5.98 5.81
C GLU A 163 5.09 -5.59 7.26
N ASP A 164 4.20 -4.61 7.46
CA ASP A 164 3.86 -4.13 8.80
C ASP A 164 3.03 -5.14 9.59
N PHE A 165 2.11 -5.83 8.92
CA PHE A 165 1.30 -6.86 9.56
C PHE A 165 2.17 -8.04 10.01
N LEU A 166 3.06 -8.50 9.14
CA LEU A 166 4.05 -9.54 9.48
C LEU A 166 4.97 -9.07 10.60
N PHE A 167 5.45 -7.82 10.55
CA PHE A 167 6.27 -7.26 11.61
C PHE A 167 5.54 -7.29 12.95
N CYS A 168 4.26 -6.88 12.99
CA CYS A 168 3.43 -6.90 14.20
C CYS A 168 3.22 -8.33 14.73
N LEU A 169 2.89 -9.27 13.86
CA LEU A 169 2.70 -10.69 14.23
C LEU A 169 4.00 -11.28 14.78
N PHE A 170 5.11 -11.12 14.07
CA PHE A 170 6.39 -11.67 14.49
C PHE A 170 6.96 -10.95 15.73
N LYS A 171 6.68 -9.66 15.93
CA LYS A 171 7.00 -8.96 17.19
C LYS A 171 6.25 -9.58 18.36
N ASN A 172 4.94 -9.82 18.20
CA ASN A 172 4.13 -10.47 19.25
C ASN A 172 4.59 -11.90 19.54
N PHE A 173 4.96 -12.66 18.51
CA PHE A 173 5.57 -13.98 18.68
C PHE A 173 6.92 -13.91 19.39
N TYR A 174 7.79 -12.96 19.03
CA TYR A 174 9.07 -12.73 19.70
C TYR A 174 8.89 -12.41 21.19
N LEU A 175 7.86 -11.63 21.52
CA LEU A 175 7.48 -11.27 22.89
C LEU A 175 6.71 -12.39 23.62
N LYS A 176 6.47 -13.55 22.97
CA LYS A 176 5.72 -14.70 23.50
C LYS A 176 4.23 -14.40 23.80
N ASN A 177 3.64 -13.43 23.10
CA ASN A 177 2.21 -13.11 23.21
C ASN A 177 1.33 -14.00 22.32
N ILE A 178 1.91 -14.61 21.28
CA ILE A 178 1.23 -15.46 20.32
C ILE A 178 2.05 -16.75 20.17
N LEU A 179 1.39 -17.90 20.05
CA LEU A 179 2.04 -19.18 19.86
C LEU A 179 2.38 -19.42 18.38
N LYS A 180 3.29 -20.37 18.13
CA LYS A 180 3.70 -20.71 16.76
C LYS A 180 2.56 -21.32 15.96
N GLU A 181 1.72 -22.13 16.61
CA GLU A 181 0.56 -22.76 15.99
C GLU A 181 -0.46 -21.70 15.51
N ASP A 182 -0.62 -20.61 16.26
CA ASP A 182 -1.50 -19.52 15.88
C ASP A 182 -0.99 -18.78 14.64
N LEU A 183 0.33 -18.56 14.56
CA LEU A 183 0.94 -17.98 13.36
C LEU A 183 0.73 -18.86 12.12
N PHE A 184 0.85 -20.17 12.25
CA PHE A 184 0.62 -21.08 11.12
C PHE A 184 -0.84 -21.08 10.68
N LYS A 185 -1.79 -20.93 11.61
CA LYS A 185 -3.21 -20.74 11.25
C LYS A 185 -3.47 -19.40 10.57
N ILE A 186 -2.87 -18.32 11.06
CA ILE A 186 -3.09 -16.97 10.52
C ILE A 186 -2.45 -16.81 9.14
N LEU A 187 -1.21 -17.28 8.99
CA LEU A 187 -0.42 -17.08 7.79
C LEU A 187 -0.54 -18.22 6.78
N ASN A 188 -1.03 -19.39 7.20
CA ASN A 188 -1.13 -20.58 6.33
C ASN A 188 0.18 -20.87 5.57
N ILE A 189 1.32 -20.76 6.26
CA ILE A 189 2.66 -20.98 5.71
C ILE A 189 3.27 -22.26 6.26
N ASP A 190 4.18 -22.87 5.49
CA ASP A 190 4.96 -24.00 5.97
C ASP A 190 6.10 -23.59 6.92
N GLU A 191 6.70 -24.60 7.55
CA GLU A 191 7.78 -24.43 8.52
C GLU A 191 9.04 -23.77 7.92
N GLU A 192 9.34 -24.04 6.64
CA GLU A 192 10.54 -23.55 5.98
C GLU A 192 10.40 -22.06 5.65
N ASP A 193 9.26 -21.68 5.08
CA ASP A 193 8.90 -20.30 4.81
C ASP A 193 8.83 -19.49 6.10
N PHE A 194 8.20 -20.03 7.15
CA PHE A 194 8.16 -19.38 8.45
C PHE A 194 9.57 -19.05 8.97
N LYS A 195 10.51 -20.01 8.92
CA LYS A 195 11.88 -19.78 9.38
C LYS A 195 12.56 -18.65 8.61
N LYS A 196 12.40 -18.62 7.29
CA LYS A 196 12.97 -17.60 6.42
C LYS A 196 12.34 -16.22 6.67
N LEU A 197 11.01 -16.14 6.71
CA LEU A 197 10.25 -14.93 7.05
C LEU A 197 10.66 -14.41 8.43
N TYR A 198 10.56 -15.24 9.47
CA TYR A 198 10.86 -14.79 10.82
C TYR A 198 12.31 -14.31 10.93
N SER A 199 13.26 -15.01 10.31
CA SER A 199 14.67 -14.57 10.25
C SER A 199 14.81 -13.18 9.62
N HIS A 200 14.09 -12.92 8.52
CA HIS A 200 14.07 -11.62 7.83
C HIS A 200 13.63 -10.48 8.77
N PHE A 201 12.58 -10.71 9.57
CA PHE A 201 12.05 -9.68 10.49
C PHE A 201 12.77 -9.60 11.84
N LYS A 202 13.46 -10.68 12.27
CA LYS A 202 14.02 -10.81 13.63
C LYS A 202 14.98 -9.67 14.00
N LEU A 203 15.82 -9.23 13.06
CA LEU A 203 16.76 -8.13 13.31
C LEU A 203 16.02 -6.79 13.49
N LYS A 204 15.04 -6.51 12.62
CA LYS A 204 14.19 -5.30 12.70
C LYS A 204 13.43 -5.25 14.02
N ILE A 205 12.88 -6.39 14.47
CA ILE A 205 12.15 -6.52 15.74
C ILE A 205 13.05 -6.24 16.94
N LYS A 206 14.24 -6.87 16.98
CA LYS A 206 15.20 -6.66 18.07
C LYS A 206 15.60 -5.19 18.23
N LYS A 207 15.87 -4.53 17.10
CA LYS A 207 16.21 -3.10 17.07
C LYS A 207 15.06 -2.25 17.61
N ASN A 208 13.85 -2.47 17.11
CA ASN A 208 12.66 -1.73 17.53
C ASN A 208 12.38 -1.86 19.04
N ILE A 209 12.49 -3.06 19.62
CA ILE A 209 12.32 -3.27 21.07
C ILE A 209 13.43 -2.58 21.87
N SER A 210 14.68 -2.62 21.39
CA SER A 210 15.80 -1.92 22.02
C SER A 210 15.55 -0.40 22.07
N ASP A 211 15.08 0.17 20.96
CA ASP A 211 14.81 1.61 20.85
C ASP A 211 13.63 2.02 21.76
N GLU A 212 12.57 1.21 21.84
CA GLU A 212 11.44 1.42 22.75
C GLU A 212 11.88 1.39 24.23
N ASN A 213 12.73 0.43 24.60
CA ASN A 213 13.26 0.33 25.96
C ASN A 213 14.16 1.51 26.31
N ALA A 214 14.99 1.99 25.37
CA ALA A 214 15.82 3.17 25.56
C ALA A 214 14.96 4.44 25.76
N LEU A 215 13.90 4.60 24.97
CA LEU A 215 12.94 5.70 25.10
C LEU A 215 12.19 5.66 26.44
N ASN A 216 11.78 4.48 26.90
CA ASN A 216 11.09 4.33 28.19
C ASN A 216 12.00 4.63 29.39
N ARG A 217 13.30 4.31 29.31
CA ARG A 217 14.28 4.72 30.32
C ARG A 217 14.43 6.23 30.39
N LEU A 218 14.55 6.90 29.24
CA LEU A 218 14.62 8.36 29.16
C LEU A 218 13.36 9.07 29.69
N LYS A 219 12.19 8.42 29.59
CA LYS A 219 10.91 8.94 30.12
C LYS A 219 10.68 8.64 31.60
N GLY A 220 11.38 7.65 32.17
CA GLY A 220 11.29 7.27 33.58
C GLY A 220 12.36 7.90 34.48
N GLU A 221 13.26 8.72 33.91
CA GLU A 221 14.33 9.45 34.61
C GLU A 221 14.07 10.98 34.71
N LEU A 222 12.81 11.41 34.53
CA LEU A 222 12.32 12.77 34.81
C LEU A 222 11.19 12.72 35.85
#